data_AF-A0A956I1P5-F1
#
_entry.id   AF-A0A956I1P5-F1
#
_cell.length_a   1.000
_cell.length_b   1.000
_cell.length_c   1.000
_cell.angle_alpha   90.00
_cell.angle_beta   90.00
_cell.angle_gamma   90.00
#
_symmetry.space_group_name_H-M   'P 1'
#
loop_
_entity.id
_entity.type
_entity.pdbx_description
1 polymer ?
#
loop_
_entity_poly.entity_id
_entity_poly.type
_entity_poly.pdbx_seq_one_letter_code
_entity_poly.pdbx_strand_id
1 'polypeptide(L)'
;MKVLFVGNSYTFYNDVPGQVAALAREDAGGPSIETSRVAQGGATLKLHATETGALERVAEPGWTHVVLQEKSTGTLHDAPDYHRYVRALGERVRGEVLLYETWARRPGHEVYRWGWSGKRPSTMRRRVRAELELAARDLRARIVPVGTAWERCMERYPDLDLYDADGHHASAIGSHLAACTFYAFLSGRDPAQSNFLPPGVDADAARRVRAAVASVV
;
A
#
# COMPACT_ATOMS: atom_id res chain seq x y z
N MET A 1 17.40 6.12 2.05
CA MET A 1 16.69 4.83 2.17
C MET A 1 16.48 4.26 0.77
N LYS A 2 16.62 2.95 0.59
CA LYS A 2 16.28 2.25 -0.65
C LYS A 2 15.12 1.32 -0.38
N VAL A 3 14.01 1.51 -1.10
CA VAL A 3 12.74 0.81 -0.87
C VAL A 3 12.33 0.07 -2.13
N LEU A 4 12.18 -1.25 -2.03
CA LEU A 4 11.64 -2.07 -3.12
C LEU A 4 10.16 -2.35 -2.88
N PHE A 5 9.31 -2.06 -3.87
CA PHE A 5 7.90 -2.43 -3.84
C PHE A 5 7.64 -3.67 -4.69
N VAL A 6 7.17 -4.75 -4.07
CA VAL A 6 6.67 -5.95 -4.75
C VAL A 6 5.15 -5.93 -4.70
N GLY A 7 4.49 -5.92 -5.86
CA GLY A 7 3.04 -5.80 -5.89
C GLY A 7 2.41 -5.79 -7.29
N ASN A 8 1.25 -5.16 -7.40
CA ASN A 8 0.48 -5.13 -8.65
C ASN A 8 -0.06 -3.74 -8.95
N SER A 9 -1.24 -3.64 -9.59
CA SER A 9 -1.84 -2.36 -9.96
C SER A 9 -2.06 -1.43 -8.77
N TYR A 10 -2.28 -1.95 -7.56
CA TYR A 10 -2.35 -1.16 -6.31
C TYR A 10 -1.03 -0.48 -5.93
N THR A 11 0.08 -0.91 -6.54
CA THR A 11 1.40 -0.32 -6.41
C THR A 11 1.73 0.57 -7.62
N PHE A 12 1.56 0.10 -8.85
CA PHE A 12 2.05 0.86 -10.02
C PHE A 12 1.05 1.85 -10.63
N TYR A 13 -0.25 1.77 -10.32
CA TYR A 13 -1.21 2.78 -10.81
C TYR A 13 -0.91 4.14 -10.19
N ASN A 14 -0.83 5.15 -11.06
CA ASN A 14 -0.39 6.51 -10.73
C ASN A 14 1.00 6.56 -10.06
N ASP A 15 1.83 5.52 -10.26
CA ASP A 15 3.20 5.39 -9.77
C ASP A 15 3.40 5.69 -8.27
N VAL A 16 2.71 4.95 -7.39
CA VAL A 16 2.80 5.13 -5.93
C VAL A 16 4.26 5.16 -5.43
N PRO A 17 5.17 4.23 -5.83
CA PRO A 17 6.58 4.31 -5.45
C PRO A 17 7.26 5.62 -5.88
N GLY A 18 7.07 6.05 -7.14
CA GLY A 18 7.61 7.32 -7.62
C GLY A 18 7.08 8.53 -6.87
N GLN A 19 5.80 8.51 -6.47
CA GLN A 19 5.22 9.56 -5.63
C GLN A 19 5.84 9.58 -4.22
N VAL A 20 6.18 8.44 -3.62
CA VAL A 20 6.89 8.39 -2.32
C VAL A 20 8.26 9.06 -2.42
N ALA A 21 9.03 8.75 -3.48
CA ALA A 21 10.32 9.39 -3.73
C ALA A 21 10.17 10.90 -3.99
N ALA A 22 9.13 11.31 -4.72
CA ALA A 22 8.84 12.72 -4.98
C ALA A 22 8.41 13.47 -3.71
N LEU A 23 7.53 12.90 -2.89
CA LEU A 23 7.15 13.48 -1.60
C LEU A 23 8.37 13.76 -0.72
N ALA A 24 9.30 12.81 -0.67
CA ALA A 24 10.53 12.94 0.10
C ALA A 24 11.48 14.01 -0.45
N ARG A 25 11.61 14.11 -1.78
CA ARG A 25 12.45 15.13 -2.43
C ARG A 25 11.90 16.54 -2.27
N GLU A 26 10.57 16.70 -2.30
CA GLU A 26 9.91 18.00 -2.19
C GLU A 26 9.61 18.43 -0.74
N ASP A 27 10.05 17.66 0.26
CA ASP A 27 10.13 18.09 1.66
C ASP A 27 11.58 18.49 1.97
N ALA A 28 11.81 19.78 2.25
CA ALA A 28 13.15 20.31 2.51
C ALA A 28 13.88 19.65 3.69
N GLY A 29 13.15 19.08 4.66
CA GLY A 29 13.70 18.31 5.79
C GLY A 29 13.53 16.80 5.63
N GLY A 30 13.07 16.35 4.47
CA GLY A 30 12.80 14.95 4.17
C GLY A 30 14.08 14.12 4.02
N PRO A 31 14.05 12.82 4.39
CA PRO A 31 15.16 11.92 4.10
C PRO A 31 15.23 11.62 2.59
N SER A 32 16.40 11.27 2.07
CA SER A 32 16.49 10.70 0.72
C SER A 32 15.80 9.33 0.67
N ILE A 33 14.82 9.16 -0.21
CA ILE A 33 14.13 7.88 -0.47
C ILE A 33 14.26 7.55 -1.96
N GLU A 34 14.96 6.47 -2.26
CA GLU A 34 15.03 5.87 -3.58
C GLU A 34 14.08 4.68 -3.63
N THR A 35 13.28 4.60 -4.68
CA THR A 35 12.29 3.52 -4.84
C THR A 35 12.55 2.71 -6.11
N SER A 36 12.30 1.41 -6.02
CA SER A 36 12.22 0.49 -7.16
C SER A 36 10.97 -0.37 -7.02
N ARG A 37 10.57 -1.06 -8.09
CA ARG A 37 9.44 -1.99 -8.02
C ARG A 37 9.62 -3.23 -8.87
N VAL A 38 9.03 -4.33 -8.41
CA VAL A 38 8.68 -5.51 -9.23
C VAL A 38 7.17 -5.62 -9.16
N ALA A 39 6.48 -5.19 -10.22
CA ALA A 39 5.02 -5.16 -10.18
C ALA A 39 4.36 -5.56 -11.50
N GLN A 40 3.34 -6.41 -11.39
CA GLN A 40 2.60 -6.97 -12.52
C GLN A 40 1.10 -6.93 -12.24
N GLY A 41 0.29 -6.56 -13.23
CA GLY A 41 -1.16 -6.45 -13.07
C GLY A 41 -1.79 -7.74 -12.54
N GLY A 42 -2.59 -7.65 -11.48
CA GLY A 42 -3.28 -8.79 -10.86
C GLY A 42 -2.39 -9.80 -10.12
N ALA A 43 -1.07 -9.58 -10.04
CA ALA A 43 -0.13 -10.50 -9.41
C ALA A 43 -0.44 -10.74 -7.93
N THR A 44 -0.29 -11.99 -7.50
CA THR A 44 -0.29 -12.40 -6.09
C THR A 44 1.15 -12.53 -5.59
N LEU A 45 1.38 -12.65 -4.28
CA LEU A 45 2.73 -12.95 -3.77
C LEU A 45 3.24 -14.31 -4.24
N LYS A 46 2.33 -15.26 -4.50
CA LYS A 46 2.65 -16.53 -5.17
C LYS A 46 3.32 -16.29 -6.52
N LEU A 47 2.66 -15.56 -7.41
CA LEU A 47 3.19 -15.25 -8.72
C LEU A 47 4.54 -14.53 -8.60
N HIS A 48 4.67 -13.63 -7.62
CA HIS A 48 5.93 -12.95 -7.39
C HIS A 48 7.08 -13.89 -7.00
N ALA A 49 6.81 -14.83 -6.11
CA ALA A 49 7.77 -15.81 -5.63
C ALA A 49 8.14 -16.86 -6.68
N THR A 50 7.29 -17.10 -7.70
CA THR A 50 7.49 -18.18 -8.67
C THR A 50 7.85 -17.72 -10.07
N GLU A 51 7.40 -16.55 -10.51
CA GLU A 51 7.38 -16.20 -11.94
C GLU A 51 7.90 -14.80 -12.27
N THR A 52 7.84 -13.82 -11.35
CA THR A 52 8.20 -12.42 -11.69
C THR A 52 9.67 -12.06 -11.47
N GLY A 53 10.47 -12.96 -10.88
CA GLY A 53 11.84 -12.66 -10.43
C GLY A 53 11.93 -11.82 -9.15
N ALA A 54 10.80 -11.64 -8.44
CA ALA A 54 10.79 -10.89 -7.17
C ALA A 54 11.63 -11.61 -6.09
N LEU A 55 11.67 -12.95 -6.10
CA LEU A 55 12.39 -13.74 -5.11
C LEU A 55 13.89 -13.44 -5.08
N GLU A 56 14.50 -13.23 -6.25
CA GLU A 56 15.89 -12.79 -6.40
C GLU A 56 16.02 -11.33 -5.99
N ARG A 57 15.12 -10.47 -6.52
CA ARG A 57 15.21 -9.02 -6.33
C ARG A 57 15.10 -8.59 -4.87
N VAL A 58 14.28 -9.27 -4.06
CA VAL A 58 14.16 -8.97 -2.61
C VAL A 58 15.38 -9.40 -1.79
N ALA A 59 16.17 -10.37 -2.30
CA ALA A 59 17.35 -10.89 -1.64
C ALA A 59 18.62 -10.05 -1.91
N GLU A 60 18.55 -9.15 -2.89
CA GLU A 60 19.65 -8.28 -3.26
C GLU A 60 20.07 -7.38 -2.10
N PRO A 61 21.39 -7.19 -1.89
CA PRO A 61 21.88 -6.32 -0.84
C PRO A 61 21.53 -4.85 -1.15
N GLY A 62 21.42 -4.04 -0.09
CA GLY A 62 21.23 -2.60 -0.19
C GLY A 62 19.78 -2.12 -0.05
N TRP A 63 18.79 -3.02 -0.09
CA TRP A 63 17.43 -2.67 0.32
C TRP A 63 17.39 -2.39 1.82
N THR A 64 16.98 -1.17 2.17
CA THR A 64 16.68 -0.83 3.57
C THR A 64 15.30 -1.35 3.95
N HIS A 65 14.36 -1.34 3.01
CA HIS A 65 12.99 -1.79 3.21
C HIS A 65 12.51 -2.52 1.95
N VAL A 66 11.70 -3.57 2.14
CA VAL A 66 10.98 -4.26 1.06
C VAL A 66 9.50 -4.29 1.42
N VAL A 67 8.68 -3.67 0.57
CA VAL A 67 7.23 -3.67 0.67
C VAL A 67 6.68 -4.88 -0.06
N LEU A 68 5.92 -5.72 0.65
CA LEU A 68 5.21 -6.87 0.09
C LEU A 68 3.71 -6.56 0.06
N GLN A 69 3.14 -6.57 -1.15
CA GLN A 69 1.74 -6.31 -1.40
C GLN A 69 1.09 -7.52 -2.08
N GLU A 70 0.15 -8.16 -1.38
CA GLU A 70 -0.71 -9.20 -1.95
C GLU A 70 -1.81 -8.58 -2.84
N LYS A 71 -2.39 -9.37 -3.74
CA LYS A 71 -3.65 -9.04 -4.42
C LYS A 71 -4.70 -8.60 -3.40
N SER A 72 -5.48 -7.56 -3.70
CA SER A 72 -6.38 -6.90 -2.73
C SER A 72 -7.41 -7.81 -2.06
N THR A 73 -7.70 -8.97 -2.65
CA THR A 73 -8.59 -10.00 -2.08
C THR A 73 -7.85 -11.28 -1.72
N GLY A 74 -6.55 -11.39 -2.02
CA GLY A 74 -5.76 -12.61 -1.88
C GLY A 74 -5.66 -13.08 -0.44
N THR A 75 -5.43 -12.16 0.51
CA THR A 75 -5.42 -12.45 1.96
C THR A 75 -6.74 -13.04 2.45
N LEU A 76 -7.86 -12.72 1.80
CA LEU A 76 -9.20 -13.19 2.19
C LEU A 76 -9.64 -14.45 1.46
N HIS A 77 -9.26 -14.58 0.20
CA HIS A 77 -9.67 -15.69 -0.66
C HIS A 77 -8.81 -16.94 -0.42
N ASP A 78 -7.51 -16.77 -0.17
CA ASP A 78 -6.57 -17.85 0.02
C ASP A 78 -5.48 -17.45 1.04
N ALA A 79 -5.89 -17.35 2.31
CA ALA A 79 -4.98 -17.04 3.41
C ALA A 79 -3.80 -18.01 3.49
N PRO A 80 -3.96 -19.35 3.32
CA PRO A 80 -2.84 -20.28 3.32
C PRO A 80 -1.77 -19.95 2.26
N ASP A 81 -2.15 -19.70 1.00
CA ASP A 81 -1.18 -19.30 -0.03
C ASP A 81 -0.56 -17.94 0.31
N TYR A 82 -1.35 -16.96 0.75
CA TYR A 82 -0.81 -15.67 1.20
C TYR A 82 0.30 -15.84 2.26
N HIS A 83 0.03 -16.58 3.35
CA HIS A 83 1.00 -16.80 4.43
C HIS A 83 2.23 -17.58 3.97
N ARG A 84 2.07 -18.54 3.05
CA ARG A 84 3.18 -19.28 2.47
C ARG A 84 4.12 -18.36 1.69
N TYR A 85 3.59 -17.52 0.81
CA TYR A 85 4.41 -16.75 -0.13
C TYR A 85 4.87 -15.41 0.43
N VAL A 86 4.13 -14.79 1.36
CA VAL A 86 4.67 -13.65 2.12
C VAL A 86 5.87 -14.09 2.95
N ARG A 87 5.84 -15.29 3.55
CA ARG A 87 6.99 -15.86 4.25
C ARG A 87 8.16 -16.15 3.31
N ALA A 88 7.90 -16.84 2.20
CA ALA A 88 8.93 -17.19 1.23
C ALA A 88 9.69 -15.97 0.67
N LEU A 89 9.00 -14.86 0.42
CA LEU A 89 9.62 -13.59 0.03
C LEU A 89 10.28 -12.89 1.22
N GLY A 90 9.57 -12.78 2.34
CA GLY A 90 10.01 -12.06 3.53
C GLY A 90 11.30 -12.61 4.16
N GLU A 91 11.47 -13.93 4.21
CA GLU A 91 12.67 -14.57 4.76
C GLU A 91 13.94 -14.32 3.93
N ARG A 92 13.78 -13.90 2.66
CA ARG A 92 14.91 -13.54 1.79
C ARG A 92 15.35 -12.09 1.99
N VAL A 93 14.51 -11.25 2.59
CA VAL A 93 14.78 -9.83 2.78
C VAL A 93 15.85 -9.63 3.85
N ARG A 94 16.91 -8.89 3.51
CA ARG A 94 17.98 -8.52 4.46
C ARG A 94 17.66 -7.25 5.25
N GLY A 95 16.89 -6.34 4.65
CA GLY A 95 16.41 -5.12 5.29
C GLY A 95 15.12 -5.35 6.08
N GLU A 96 14.33 -4.30 6.25
CA GLU A 96 13.05 -4.42 6.93
C GLU A 96 11.94 -4.87 5.98
N VAL A 97 11.10 -5.81 6.42
CA VAL A 97 9.88 -6.20 5.69
C VAL A 97 8.74 -5.28 6.09
N LEU A 98 8.09 -4.70 5.08
CA LEU A 98 6.88 -3.91 5.22
C LEU A 98 5.71 -4.59 4.51
N LEU A 99 4.59 -4.75 5.19
CA LEU A 99 3.37 -5.29 4.59
C LEU A 99 2.43 -4.15 4.20
N TYR A 100 1.96 -4.15 2.96
CA TYR A 100 1.06 -3.11 2.45
C TYR A 100 -0.40 -3.46 2.79
N GLU A 101 -0.99 -2.76 3.78
CA GLU A 101 -2.43 -2.82 4.05
C GLU A 101 -3.22 -2.16 2.92
N THR A 102 -3.68 -2.94 1.95
CA THR A 102 -4.55 -2.43 0.87
C THR A 102 -5.93 -2.02 1.41
N TRP A 103 -6.64 -1.16 0.68
CA TRP A 103 -7.97 -0.68 1.04
C TRP A 103 -9.09 -1.65 0.67
N ALA A 104 -10.22 -1.54 1.36
CA ALA A 104 -11.44 -2.23 0.99
C ALA A 104 -12.06 -1.63 -0.29
N ARG A 105 -12.76 -2.44 -1.08
CA ARG A 105 -13.46 -1.96 -2.29
C ARG A 105 -14.57 -0.95 -1.93
N ARG A 106 -15.02 -0.18 -2.93
CA ARG A 106 -16.07 0.84 -2.78
C ARG A 106 -17.35 0.23 -2.19
N PRO A 107 -18.07 0.90 -1.28
CA PRO A 107 -19.40 0.49 -0.86
C PRO A 107 -20.29 0.10 -2.06
N GLY A 108 -20.94 -1.06 -1.98
CA GLY A 108 -21.80 -1.58 -3.06
C GLY A 108 -21.08 -2.40 -4.15
N HIS A 109 -19.75 -2.49 -4.13
CA HIS A 109 -18.99 -3.32 -5.07
C HIS A 109 -19.41 -4.80 -5.00
N GLU A 110 -19.45 -5.49 -6.14
CA GLU A 110 -19.97 -6.86 -6.29
C GLU A 110 -19.29 -7.92 -5.40
N VAL A 111 -18.01 -7.73 -5.05
CA VAL A 111 -17.25 -8.54 -4.10
C VAL A 111 -18.01 -8.82 -2.80
N TYR A 112 -18.88 -7.89 -2.37
CA TYR A 112 -19.65 -8.01 -1.14
C TYR A 112 -20.80 -9.02 -1.21
N ARG A 113 -21.08 -9.58 -2.38
CA ARG A 113 -21.95 -10.76 -2.54
C ARG A 113 -21.32 -12.01 -1.92
N TRP A 114 -19.99 -12.07 -1.81
CA TRP A 114 -19.27 -13.21 -1.28
C TRP A 114 -19.03 -13.10 0.23
N GLY A 115 -19.32 -14.16 0.99
CA GLY A 115 -19.21 -14.14 2.46
C GLY A 115 -17.80 -13.90 3.01
N TRP A 116 -16.75 -14.32 2.28
CA TRP A 116 -15.35 -14.10 2.68
C TRP A 116 -14.97 -12.62 2.72
N SER A 117 -15.64 -11.76 1.94
CA SER A 117 -15.40 -10.30 1.95
C SER A 117 -15.86 -9.63 3.24
N GLY A 118 -16.66 -10.30 4.08
CA GLY A 118 -17.31 -9.68 5.22
C GLY A 118 -18.50 -8.77 4.85
N LYS A 119 -18.91 -8.78 3.57
CA LYS A 119 -20.11 -8.13 3.00
C LYS A 119 -20.17 -6.60 3.07
N ARG A 120 -19.19 -5.93 3.70
CA ARG A 120 -19.11 -4.46 3.84
C ARG A 120 -17.64 -4.01 3.89
N PRO A 121 -17.33 -2.77 3.48
CA PRO A 121 -15.95 -2.26 3.44
C PRO A 121 -15.18 -2.36 4.76
N SER A 122 -15.77 -1.89 5.86
CA SER A 122 -15.11 -1.90 7.18
C SER A 122 -14.77 -3.32 7.66
N THR A 123 -15.65 -4.30 7.43
CA THR A 123 -15.37 -5.70 7.73
C THR A 123 -14.26 -6.27 6.83
N MET A 124 -14.28 -5.94 5.52
CA MET A 124 -13.26 -6.38 4.58
C MET A 124 -11.88 -5.87 5.00
N ARG A 125 -11.75 -4.57 5.28
CA ARG A 125 -10.48 -3.98 5.74
C ARG A 125 -9.99 -4.62 7.02
N ARG A 126 -10.86 -4.77 8.02
CA ARG A 126 -10.50 -5.43 9.29
C ARG A 126 -10.01 -6.86 9.10
N ARG A 127 -10.60 -7.62 8.17
CA ARG A 127 -10.13 -8.98 7.86
C ARG A 127 -8.78 -8.97 7.16
N VAL A 128 -8.58 -8.08 6.19
CA VAL A 128 -7.26 -7.91 5.54
C VAL A 128 -6.21 -7.58 6.59
N ARG A 129 -6.49 -6.61 7.47
CA ARG A 129 -5.59 -6.21 8.56
C ARG A 129 -5.25 -7.37 9.50
N ALA A 130 -6.23 -8.19 9.87
CA ALA A 130 -6.00 -9.35 10.74
C ALA A 130 -5.02 -10.37 10.11
N GLU A 131 -5.14 -10.64 8.81
CA GLU A 131 -4.22 -11.52 8.09
C GLU A 131 -2.81 -10.93 7.99
N LEU A 132 -2.71 -9.62 7.77
CA LEU A 132 -1.41 -8.93 7.79
C LEU A 132 -0.77 -8.97 9.18
N GLU A 133 -1.54 -8.83 10.25
CA GLU A 133 -1.02 -8.90 11.63
C GLU A 133 -0.49 -10.29 12.00
N LEU A 134 -1.10 -11.35 11.47
CA LEU A 134 -0.57 -12.71 11.59
C LEU A 134 0.78 -12.84 10.89
N ALA A 135 0.87 -12.43 9.61
CA ALA A 135 2.13 -12.49 8.86
C ALA A 135 3.21 -11.56 9.44
N ALA A 136 2.82 -10.40 9.96
CA ALA A 136 3.73 -9.43 10.57
C ALA A 136 4.41 -9.99 11.82
N ARG A 137 3.68 -10.75 12.66
CA ARG A 137 4.27 -11.43 13.82
C ARG A 137 5.30 -12.46 13.41
N ASP A 138 4.98 -13.27 12.40
CA ASP A 138 5.87 -14.34 11.93
C ASP A 138 7.17 -13.79 11.33
N LEU A 139 7.08 -12.71 10.54
CA LEU A 139 8.22 -12.11 9.85
C LEU A 139 8.91 -10.99 10.63
N ARG A 140 8.39 -10.62 11.81
CA ARG A 140 8.75 -9.37 12.51
C ARG A 140 8.64 -8.15 11.59
N ALA A 141 7.68 -8.18 10.68
CA ALA A 141 7.42 -7.10 9.73
C ALA A 141 6.58 -5.99 10.37
N ARG A 142 6.63 -4.79 9.82
CA ARG A 142 5.64 -3.74 10.12
C ARG A 142 4.59 -3.62 9.03
N ILE A 143 3.43 -3.10 9.38
CA ILE A 143 2.31 -2.89 8.45
C ILE A 143 2.21 -1.41 8.13
N VAL A 144 2.23 -1.06 6.84
CA VAL A 144 1.94 0.31 6.39
C VAL A 144 0.43 0.44 6.20
N PRO A 145 -0.26 1.29 7.00
CA PRO A 145 -1.71 1.22 7.20
C PRO A 145 -2.52 1.98 6.14
N VAL A 146 -2.24 1.78 4.86
CA VAL A 146 -2.89 2.54 3.76
C VAL A 146 -4.41 2.33 3.75
N GLY A 147 -4.89 1.10 3.94
CA GLY A 147 -6.31 0.80 4.00
C GLY A 147 -7.01 1.47 5.18
N THR A 148 -6.31 1.66 6.30
CA THR A 148 -6.82 2.43 7.45
C THR A 148 -6.85 3.92 7.13
N ALA A 149 -5.80 4.48 6.53
CA ALA A 149 -5.78 5.88 6.09
C ALA A 149 -6.87 6.19 5.06
N TRP A 150 -7.15 5.23 4.16
CA TRP A 150 -8.21 5.30 3.18
C TRP A 150 -9.60 5.40 3.83
N GLU A 151 -9.92 4.49 4.75
CA GLU A 151 -11.18 4.51 5.51
C GLU A 151 -11.37 5.84 6.23
N ARG A 152 -10.34 6.32 6.95
CA ARG A 152 -10.41 7.60 7.65
C ARG A 152 -10.57 8.81 6.74
N CYS A 153 -9.92 8.80 5.58
CA CYS A 153 -10.08 9.88 4.62
C CYS A 153 -11.51 9.95 4.10
N MET A 154 -12.11 8.81 3.76
CA MET A 154 -13.51 8.78 3.32
C MET A 154 -14.49 9.19 4.41
N GLU A 155 -14.23 8.84 5.68
CA GLU A 155 -15.05 9.29 6.82
C GLU A 155 -14.99 10.80 7.01
N ARG A 156 -13.79 11.38 6.90
CA ARG A 156 -13.57 12.82 7.11
C ARG A 156 -13.95 13.67 5.91
N TYR A 157 -13.82 13.13 4.71
CA TYR A 157 -13.93 13.82 3.43
C TYR A 157 -14.74 12.97 2.43
N PRO A 158 -16.05 12.78 2.67
CA PRO A 158 -16.88 11.84 1.90
C PRO A 158 -17.11 12.24 0.44
N ASP A 159 -16.82 13.49 0.08
CA ASP A 159 -16.86 14.04 -1.28
C ASP A 159 -15.59 13.73 -2.10
N LEU A 160 -14.49 13.26 -1.47
CA LEU A 160 -13.31 12.83 -2.20
C LEU A 160 -13.50 11.40 -2.72
N ASP A 161 -13.47 11.25 -4.04
CA ASP A 161 -13.54 9.94 -4.66
C ASP A 161 -12.14 9.32 -4.81
N LEU A 162 -11.78 8.48 -3.84
CA LEU A 162 -10.48 7.80 -3.82
C LEU A 162 -10.41 6.63 -4.81
N TYR A 163 -11.54 6.14 -5.32
CA TYR A 163 -11.56 5.01 -6.24
C TYR A 163 -11.66 5.47 -7.69
N ASP A 164 -11.11 4.66 -8.58
CA ASP A 164 -11.44 4.72 -10.00
C ASP A 164 -12.87 4.19 -10.26
N ALA A 165 -13.32 4.26 -11.52
CA ALA A 165 -14.66 3.90 -11.97
C ALA A 165 -15.04 2.45 -11.65
N ASP A 166 -14.07 1.53 -11.57
CA ASP A 166 -14.32 0.12 -11.21
C ASP A 166 -14.57 -0.10 -9.70
N GLY A 167 -14.42 0.94 -8.88
CA GLY A 167 -14.67 0.89 -7.45
C GLY A 167 -13.67 0.03 -6.66
N HIS A 168 -12.50 -0.28 -7.21
CA HIS A 168 -11.46 -0.99 -6.47
C HIS A 168 -10.04 -0.48 -6.73
N HIS A 169 -9.70 -0.07 -7.96
CA HIS A 169 -8.45 0.63 -8.21
C HIS A 169 -8.50 2.04 -7.62
N ALA A 170 -7.33 2.62 -7.35
CA ALA A 170 -7.24 3.97 -6.85
C ALA A 170 -7.35 4.98 -7.99
N SER A 171 -8.12 6.04 -7.76
CA SER A 171 -8.00 7.28 -8.54
C SER A 171 -6.64 7.94 -8.28
N ALA A 172 -6.33 9.01 -9.02
CA ALA A 172 -5.09 9.76 -8.81
C ALA A 172 -4.94 10.26 -7.35
N ILE A 173 -6.03 10.75 -6.74
CA ILE A 173 -6.03 11.18 -5.34
C ILE A 173 -5.93 10.00 -4.35
N GLY A 174 -6.54 8.85 -4.67
CA GLY A 174 -6.38 7.62 -3.88
C GLY A 174 -4.94 7.10 -3.86
N SER A 175 -4.26 7.11 -5.02
CA SER A 175 -2.84 6.75 -5.10
C SER A 175 -1.96 7.76 -4.35
N HIS A 176 -2.32 9.04 -4.35
CA HIS A 176 -1.62 10.04 -3.56
C HIS A 176 -1.77 9.79 -2.05
N LEU A 177 -2.94 9.35 -1.59
CA LEU A 177 -3.15 8.94 -0.20
C LEU A 177 -2.25 7.77 0.19
N ALA A 178 -2.15 6.77 -0.67
CA ALA A 178 -1.24 5.65 -0.46
C ALA A 178 0.22 6.12 -0.36
N ALA A 179 0.67 6.96 -1.30
CA ALA A 179 2.01 7.51 -1.30
C ALA A 179 2.30 8.35 -0.04
N CYS A 180 1.36 9.20 0.38
CA CYS A 180 1.49 9.99 1.61
C CYS A 180 1.62 9.10 2.85
N THR A 181 0.86 7.99 2.91
CA THR A 181 0.92 7.05 4.03
C THR A 181 2.27 6.34 4.08
N PHE A 182 2.79 5.88 2.94
CA PHE A 182 4.14 5.31 2.87
C PHE A 182 5.22 6.33 3.25
N TYR A 183 5.12 7.55 2.73
CA TYR A 183 6.06 8.61 3.03
C TYR A 183 6.08 8.93 4.53
N ALA A 184 4.91 9.15 5.14
CA ALA A 184 4.79 9.40 6.57
C ALA A 184 5.39 8.25 7.39
N PHE A 185 5.08 7.01 7.00
CA PHE A 185 5.52 5.82 7.72
C PHE A 185 7.04 5.61 7.65
N LEU A 186 7.64 5.83 6.48
CA LEU A 186 9.07 5.63 6.24
C LEU A 186 9.92 6.77 6.84
N SER A 187 9.43 8.00 6.74
CA SER A 187 10.19 9.19 7.15
C SER A 187 9.91 9.63 8.59
N GLY A 188 8.78 9.24 9.18
CA GLY A 188 8.28 9.78 10.44
C GLY A 188 7.85 11.25 10.34
N ARG A 189 7.63 11.77 9.13
CA ARG A 189 7.30 13.17 8.87
C ARG A 189 5.87 13.33 8.40
N ASP A 190 5.31 14.51 8.67
CA ASP A 190 3.99 14.89 8.16
C ASP A 190 4.05 15.10 6.64
N PRO A 191 3.26 14.39 5.83
CA PRO A 191 3.24 14.58 4.37
C PRO A 191 2.80 16.00 3.95
N ALA A 192 2.20 16.79 4.83
CA ALA A 192 1.93 18.21 4.60
C ALA A 192 3.19 19.08 4.41
N GLN A 193 4.36 18.61 4.84
CA GLN A 193 5.64 19.32 4.66
C GLN A 193 6.17 19.25 3.21
N SER A 194 5.63 18.34 2.39
CA SER A 194 6.05 18.19 1.00
C SER A 194 5.27 19.11 0.06
N ASN A 195 5.95 19.76 -0.87
CA ASN A 195 5.30 20.56 -1.92
C ASN A 195 4.86 19.73 -3.14
N PHE A 196 5.07 18.40 -3.14
CA PHE A 196 4.78 17.55 -4.29
C PHE A 196 3.27 17.43 -4.58
N LEU A 197 2.83 17.94 -5.73
CA LEU A 197 1.47 17.74 -6.23
C LEU A 197 1.47 16.74 -7.40
N PRO A 198 0.80 15.58 -7.30
CA PRO A 198 0.78 14.62 -8.40
C PRO A 198 -0.09 15.10 -9.57
N PRO A 199 0.19 14.66 -10.80
CA PRO A 199 -0.62 15.02 -11.97
C PRO A 199 -2.09 14.66 -11.80
N GLY A 200 -2.98 15.57 -12.21
CA GLY A 200 -4.43 15.35 -12.16
C GLY A 200 -5.07 15.44 -10.77
N VAL A 201 -4.31 15.85 -9.76
CA VAL A 201 -4.82 16.09 -8.41
C VAL A 201 -4.77 17.58 -8.09
N ASP A 202 -5.89 18.16 -7.67
CA ASP A 202 -5.93 19.55 -7.23
C ASP A 202 -5.34 19.71 -5.81
N ALA A 203 -4.92 20.94 -5.50
CA ALA A 203 -4.21 21.25 -4.26
C ALA A 203 -5.09 21.08 -3.00
N ASP A 204 -6.41 21.29 -3.10
CA ASP A 204 -7.31 21.13 -1.95
C ASP A 204 -7.47 19.64 -1.60
N ALA A 205 -7.73 18.80 -2.60
CA ALA A 205 -7.82 17.36 -2.44
C ALA A 205 -6.52 16.79 -1.86
N ALA A 206 -5.35 17.19 -2.39
CA ALA A 206 -4.05 16.76 -1.88
C ALA A 206 -3.85 17.17 -0.40
N ARG A 207 -4.17 18.43 -0.04
CA ARG A 207 -4.08 18.91 1.35
C ARG A 207 -4.97 18.10 2.29
N ARG A 208 -6.20 17.80 1.88
CA ARG A 208 -7.16 17.02 2.67
C ARG A 208 -6.67 15.59 2.90
N VAL A 209 -6.18 14.93 1.86
CA VAL A 209 -5.59 13.58 1.97
C VAL A 209 -4.40 13.55 2.93
N ARG A 210 -3.47 14.50 2.83
CA ARG A 210 -2.31 14.58 3.73
C ARG A 210 -2.74 14.74 5.19
N ALA A 211 -3.73 15.60 5.44
CA ALA A 211 -4.31 15.79 6.77
C ALA A 211 -5.04 14.55 7.30
N ALA A 212 -5.63 13.71 6.44
CA ALA A 212 -6.21 12.44 6.85
C ALA A 212 -5.11 11.43 7.25
N VAL A 213 -4.03 11.35 6.46
CA VAL A 213 -2.89 10.46 6.71
C VAL A 213 -2.18 10.78 8.03
N ALA A 214 -1.92 12.06 8.32
CA ALA A 214 -1.25 12.50 9.55
C ALA A 214 -2.00 12.10 10.85
N SER A 215 -3.27 11.69 10.75
CA SER A 215 -4.04 11.19 11.90
C SER A 215 -3.91 9.68 12.15
N VAL A 216 -3.27 8.95 11.24
CA VAL A 216 -3.20 7.48 11.22
C VAL A 216 -1.82 6.93 11.48
N VAL A 217 -0.80 7.57 10.90
CA VAL A 217 0.61 7.15 10.94
C VAL A 217 1.34 8.00 11.97
#